data_AF-V9GY04-F1
#
_entry.id   AF-V9GY04-F1
#
_cell.length_a   1.000
_cell.length_b   1.000
_cell.length_c   1.000
_cell.angle_alpha   90.00
_cell.angle_beta   90.00
_cell.angle_gamma   90.00
#
_symmetry.space_group_name_H-M   'P 1'
#
loop_
_entity.id
_entity.type
_entity.pdbx_description
1 polymer ?
#
loop_
_entity_poly.entity_id
_entity_poly.type
_entity_poly.pdbx_seq_one_letter_code
_entity_poly.pdbx_strand_id
1 'polypeptide(L)' 'DGKIMYISETASVHLGLSQVELTGNSIYEYIHPSDHDEMTAVLTAHQPLHHHLLQGIPSRGKKKNRLKARRHS' A
#
# COMPACT_ATOMS: atom_id res chain seq x y z
N ASP A 1 -13.65 -3.37 -5.49
CA ASP A 1 -14.55 -2.45 -4.75
C ASP A 1 -14.23 -2.38 -3.24
N GLY A 2 -13.28 -3.18 -2.73
CA GLY A 2 -12.90 -3.12 -1.31
C GLY A 2 -13.99 -3.65 -0.39
N LYS A 3 -14.85 -4.55 -0.89
CA LYS A 3 -15.96 -5.12 -0.13
C LYS A 3 -15.46 -5.92 1.08
N ILE A 4 -16.04 -5.65 2.24
CA ILE A 4 -15.77 -6.40 3.47
C ILE A 4 -16.46 -7.77 3.36
N MET A 5 -15.69 -8.82 3.12
CA MET A 5 -16.20 -10.18 2.99
C MET A 5 -16.36 -10.88 4.33
N TYR A 6 -15.49 -10.56 5.28
CA TYR A 6 -15.49 -11.11 6.63
C TYR A 6 -14.85 -10.11 7.59
N ILE A 7 -15.40 -10.00 8.79
CA ILE A 7 -14.81 -9.29 9.91
C ILE A 7 -15.21 -10.01 11.20
N SER A 8 -14.31 -10.06 12.18
CA SER A 8 -14.61 -10.70 13.46
C SER A 8 -15.57 -9.87 14.29
N GLU A 9 -16.41 -10.53 15.08
CA GLU A 9 -17.33 -9.87 16.03
C GLU A 9 -16.61 -8.90 16.99
N THR A 10 -15.33 -9.18 17.31
CA THR A 10 -14.50 -8.35 18.18
C THR A 10 -14.17 -6.95 17.60
N ALA A 11 -14.39 -6.71 16.31
CA ALA A 11 -14.23 -5.39 15.72
C ALA A 11 -15.25 -4.38 16.26
N SER A 12 -16.43 -4.85 16.68
CA SER A 12 -17.48 -4.02 17.28
C SER A 12 -17.00 -3.26 18.52
N VAL A 13 -16.09 -3.85 19.30
CA VAL A 13 -15.48 -3.23 20.49
C VAL A 13 -14.73 -1.94 20.13
N HIS A 14 -14.19 -1.85 18.91
CA HIS A 14 -13.35 -0.74 18.48
C HIS A 14 -14.11 0.25 17.60
N LEU A 15 -15.05 -0.24 16.79
CA LEU A 15 -15.75 0.57 15.80
C LEU A 15 -17.18 0.95 16.22
N GLY A 16 -17.74 0.27 17.22
CA GLY A 16 -19.14 0.46 17.64
C GLY A 16 -20.17 -0.07 16.65
N LEU A 17 -19.73 -0.78 15.61
CA LEU A 17 -20.56 -1.33 14.53
C LEU A 17 -20.53 -2.86 14.58
N SER A 18 -21.69 -3.48 14.38
CA SER A 18 -21.83 -4.94 14.34
C SER A 18 -21.28 -5.54 13.05
N GLN A 19 -21.03 -6.86 13.05
CA GLN A 19 -20.57 -7.58 11.86
C GLN A 19 -21.54 -7.43 10.67
N VAL A 20 -22.85 -7.42 10.93
CA VAL A 20 -23.88 -7.31 9.86
C VAL A 20 -23.92 -5.91 9.25
N GLU A 21 -23.62 -4.87 10.02
CA GLU A 21 -23.56 -3.49 9.52
C GLU A 21 -22.32 -3.24 8.65
N LEU A 22 -21.24 -3.99 8.88
CA LEU A 22 -19.96 -3.82 8.17
C LEU A 22 -19.87 -4.74 6.94
N THR A 23 -20.33 -5.99 7.07
CA THR A 23 -20.17 -7.01 6.03
C THR A 23 -20.95 -6.63 4.78
N GLY A 24 -20.28 -6.69 3.64
CA GLY A 24 -20.87 -6.36 2.35
C GLY A 24 -20.74 -4.89 1.94
N ASN A 25 -20.37 -4.00 2.87
CA ASN A 25 -20.08 -2.61 2.55
C ASN A 25 -18.64 -2.45 2.03
N SER A 26 -18.37 -1.30 1.43
CA SER A 26 -17.02 -0.96 1.00
C SER A 26 -16.20 -0.46 2.19
N ILE A 27 -14.96 -0.94 2.32
CA ILE A 27 -14.04 -0.49 3.37
C ILE A 27 -13.74 1.02 3.31
N TYR A 28 -13.87 1.64 2.14
CA TYR A 28 -13.66 3.07 1.93
C TYR A 28 -14.69 3.96 2.64
N GLU A 29 -15.84 3.40 3.05
CA GLU A 29 -16.85 4.13 3.85
C GLU A 29 -16.36 4.41 5.28
N TYR A 30 -15.39 3.63 5.76
CA TYR A 30 -14.89 3.70 7.14
C TYR A 30 -13.46 4.25 7.23
N ILE A 31 -12.80 4.46 6.09
CA ILE A 31 -11.44 5.01 6.01
C ILE A 31 -11.54 6.50 5.66
N HIS A 32 -10.70 7.31 6.30
CA HIS A 32 -10.63 8.74 6.02
C HIS A 32 -10.22 8.99 4.55
N PRO A 33 -10.83 9.94 3.81
CA PRO A 33 -10.56 10.16 2.39
C PRO A 33 -9.08 10.37 2.03
N SER A 34 -8.30 10.98 2.93
CA SER A 34 -6.86 11.19 2.73
C SER A 34 -6.04 9.90 2.64
N ASP A 35 -6.56 8.78 3.17
CA ASP A 35 -5.87 7.49 3.21
C ASP A 35 -6.37 6.52 2.11
N HIS A 36 -7.31 6.96 1.27
CA HIS A 36 -7.91 6.13 0.22
C HIS A 36 -6.87 5.69 -0.82
N ASP A 37 -5.93 6.55 -1.17
CA ASP A 37 -4.87 6.23 -2.13
C ASP A 37 -3.95 5.12 -1.59
N GLU A 38 -3.57 5.20 -0.32
CA GLU A 38 -2.75 4.18 0.35
C GLU A 38 -3.51 2.85 0.44
N MET A 39 -4.77 2.87 0.87
CA MET A 39 -5.59 1.67 0.94
C MET A 39 -5.80 1.02 -0.43
N THR A 40 -5.98 1.83 -1.47
CA THR A 40 -6.11 1.34 -2.85
C THR A 40 -4.84 0.66 -3.32
N ALA A 41 -3.68 1.22 -3.01
CA ALA A 41 -2.41 0.58 -3.33
C ALA A 41 -2.28 -0.80 -2.66
N VAL A 42 -2.70 -0.93 -1.39
CA VAL A 42 -2.69 -2.22 -0.66
C VAL A 42 -3.65 -3.23 -1.30
N LEU A 43 -4.86 -2.83 -1.65
CA LEU A 43 -5.88 -3.74 -2.20
C LEU A 43 -5.62 -4.15 -3.66
N THR A 44 -4.94 -3.30 -4.44
CA THR A 44 -4.59 -3.57 -5.84
C THR A 44 -3.28 -4.34 -5.99
N ALA A 45 -2.40 -4.27 -4.98
CA ALA A 45 -1.16 -5.04 -4.92
C ALA A 45 -1.44 -6.50 -4.56
N HIS A 46 -1.99 -7.27 -5.50
CA HIS A 46 -1.99 -8.73 -5.37
C HIS A 46 -0.55 -9.24 -5.57
N GLN A 47 0.11 -9.64 -4.46
CA GLN A 47 1.44 -10.28 -4.30
C GLN A 47 2.60 -9.38 -3.83
N PRO A 48 3.42 -9.89 -2.88
CA PRO A 48 3.88 -9.18 -1.70
C PRO A 48 5.11 -8.33 -2.01
N LEU A 49 5.30 -7.21 -1.30
CA LEU A 49 6.61 -6.80 -0.78
C LEU A 49 6.44 -5.56 0.12
N HIS A 50 6.59 -5.78 1.43
CA HIS A 50 7.31 -4.93 2.38
C HIS A 50 7.47 -3.43 2.00
N HIS A 51 6.48 -2.56 2.24
CA HIS A 51 6.72 -1.11 2.12
C HIS A 51 6.98 -0.39 3.47
N HIS A 52 7.00 -1.09 4.61
CA HIS A 52 7.32 -0.45 5.90
C HIS A 52 8.72 -0.72 6.47
N LEU A 53 9.64 -1.40 5.74
CA LEU A 53 11.00 -1.67 6.27
C LEU A 53 12.15 -0.95 5.55
N LEU A 54 11.91 -0.06 4.58
CA LEU A 54 12.98 0.59 3.82
C LEU A 54 12.89 2.11 3.66
N GLN A 55 12.26 2.84 4.58
CA GLN A 55 12.39 4.32 4.61
C GLN A 55 13.74 4.81 5.20
N GLY A 56 14.75 3.93 5.33
CA GLY A 56 15.96 4.20 6.11
C GLY A 56 17.32 3.99 5.45
N ILE A 57 17.45 3.86 4.12
CA ILE A 57 18.78 3.78 3.49
C ILE A 57 18.89 4.64 2.21
N PRO A 58 19.71 5.71 2.18
CA PRO A 58 20.02 6.41 0.94
C PRO A 58 20.96 5.54 0.10
N SER A 59 20.44 4.91 -0.96
CA SER A 59 21.28 4.19 -1.92
C SER A 59 22.02 5.18 -2.83
N ARG A 60 23.17 5.68 -2.34
CA ARG A 60 24.14 6.42 -3.16
C ARG A 60 25.04 5.41 -3.86
N GLY A 61 24.75 5.05 -5.11
CA GLY A 61 25.69 4.26 -5.90
C GLY A 61 25.20 3.67 -7.21
N LYS A 62 25.06 4.48 -8.27
CA LYS A 62 25.17 3.99 -9.65
C LYS A 62 26.04 4.95 -10.50
N LYS A 63 27.36 4.72 -10.51
CA LYS A 63 28.26 5.21 -11.57
C LYS A 63 28.72 4.02 -12.41
N LYS A 64 28.02 3.73 -13.52
CA LYS A 64 28.44 3.01 -14.75
C LYS A 64 27.41 3.45 -15.80
N ASN A 65 27.67 4.06 -16.94
CA ASN A 65 28.73 3.94 -17.94
C ASN A 65 28.69 5.22 -18.80
N ARG A 66 29.81 5.62 -19.42
CA ARG A 66 29.84 6.08 -20.82
C ARG A 66 31.29 6.18 -21.31
N LEU A 67 31.77 5.05 -21.83
CA LEU A 67 32.92 5.01 -22.73
C LEU A 67 32.47 5.55 -24.10
N LYS A 68 32.98 6.71 -24.52
CA LYS A 68 33.10 7.15 -25.93
C LYS A 68 34.35 8.02 -26.01
N ALA A 69 35.48 7.48 -26.47
CA ALA A 69 35.90 7.45 -27.88
C ALA A 69 36.36 8.82 -28.40
N ARG A 70 37.67 8.92 -28.69
CA ARG A 70 38.44 9.89 -29.53
C ARG A 70 39.92 9.54 -29.26
N ARG A 71 40.69 8.78 -30.05
CA ARG A 71 40.99 8.71 -31.50
C ARG A 71 41.44 10.05 -32.11
N HIS A 72 42.76 10.15 -32.28
CA HIS A 72 43.57 11.05 -33.12
C HIS A 72 43.54 12.54 -32.71
N SER A 73 44.65 13.28 -32.63
CA SER A 73 45.90 13.27 -33.41
C SER A 73 47.14 13.46 -32.54
#